data_AF-A0A2V8GDB4-F1
#
_entry.id   AF-A0A2V8GDB4-F1
#
_cell.length_a   1.000
_cell.length_b   1.000
_cell.length_c   1.000
_cell.angle_alpha   90.00
_cell.angle_beta   90.00
_cell.angle_gamma   90.00
#
_symmetry.space_group_name_H-M   'P 1'
#
loop_
_entity.id
_entity.type
_entity.pdbx_description
1 polymer ?
#
loop_
_entity_poly.entity_id
_entity_poly.type
_entity_poly.pdbx_seq_one_letter_code
_entity_poly.pdbx_strand_id
1 'polypeptide(L)'
;MTSTGRVVLIGGASGTLYAGTYVLQRSIAPVHAATGSALTWTVALYVGVTVLQFLLYGLLISLASRGALESGRARALALAFPVLFNAALLAGQPYLSIDVFTYIAHGYQASIGHNPYAHPVKEVAEMPFGRELARLGWIPVHGVSPYGPIWTGIEAAVVRATPNIPAAILSITTIVTLCSLGCALMIWLILGTAAPRSQLMGTLLYLWNPVAIVEFAGEGHNDAFMMFFMLLSLFLWFRAREGMSIVATACAALVKVVGVMLVPLELVYAWRTHRDRRQLVGQLLIGAAIAAVIAVLVVAPVWIGWNTFDGLRAHSRPSILASTPGVVYWYLTRTHSEQASALLISTMMTGLFIGAVAMASLRV
;
A
#
# COMPACT_ATOMS: atom_id res chain seq x y z
N MET A 1 10.00 19.41 -30.45
CA MET A 1 8.83 19.21 -29.55
C MET A 1 9.03 19.99 -28.26
N THR A 2 8.06 20.80 -27.86
CA THR A 2 8.05 21.55 -26.59
C THR A 2 7.94 20.60 -25.39
N SER A 3 8.33 21.05 -24.17
CA SER A 3 8.15 20.25 -22.94
C SER A 3 6.70 19.82 -22.76
N THR A 4 5.75 20.73 -22.98
CA THR A 4 4.31 20.44 -22.95
C THR A 4 3.93 19.33 -23.92
N GLY A 5 4.40 19.41 -25.18
CA GLY A 5 4.11 18.37 -26.18
C GLY A 5 4.67 17.00 -25.79
N ARG A 6 5.86 16.96 -25.17
CA ARG A 6 6.44 15.71 -24.66
C ARG A 6 5.62 15.12 -23.52
N VAL A 7 5.18 15.94 -22.57
CA VAL A 7 4.34 15.48 -21.45
C VAL A 7 2.99 14.96 -21.95
N VAL A 8 2.36 15.64 -22.91
CA VAL A 8 1.10 15.16 -23.53
C VAL A 8 1.30 13.82 -24.21
N LEU A 9 2.37 13.66 -24.99
CA LEU A 9 2.66 12.39 -25.67
C LEU A 9 2.91 11.26 -24.66
N ILE A 10 3.76 11.50 -23.66
CA ILE A 10 4.08 10.51 -22.62
C ILE A 10 2.83 10.16 -21.81
N GLY A 11 2.04 11.16 -21.40
CA GLY A 11 0.82 10.94 -20.63
C GLY A 11 -0.27 10.22 -21.42
N GLY A 12 -0.48 10.60 -22.68
CA GLY A 12 -1.41 9.90 -23.57
C GLY A 12 -1.00 8.44 -23.81
N ALA A 13 0.28 8.20 -24.12
CA ALA A 13 0.80 6.84 -24.30
C ALA A 13 0.69 6.02 -23.01
N SER A 14 0.99 6.61 -21.85
CA SER A 14 0.90 5.91 -20.55
C SER A 14 -0.54 5.55 -20.22
N GLY A 15 -1.50 6.44 -20.51
CA GLY A 15 -2.93 6.16 -20.35
C GLY A 15 -3.39 4.99 -21.22
N THR A 16 -2.96 4.94 -22.49
CA THR A 16 -3.24 3.81 -23.39
C THR A 16 -2.63 2.51 -22.87
N LEU A 17 -1.40 2.54 -22.36
CA LEU A 17 -0.76 1.36 -21.77
C LEU A 17 -1.43 0.90 -20.47
N TYR A 18 -1.94 1.81 -19.62
CA TYR A 18 -2.74 1.42 -18.45
C TYR A 18 -4.05 0.74 -18.86
N ALA A 19 -4.75 1.27 -19.88
CA ALA A 19 -5.93 0.61 -20.42
C ALA A 19 -5.60 -0.79 -20.99
N GLY A 20 -4.49 -0.92 -21.71
CA GLY A 20 -3.99 -2.21 -22.19
C GLY A 20 -3.63 -3.17 -21.04
N THR A 21 -2.98 -2.66 -19.99
CA THR A 21 -2.64 -3.42 -18.77
C THR A 21 -3.90 -4.00 -18.14
N TYR A 22 -4.94 -3.18 -17.96
CA TYR A 22 -6.23 -3.60 -17.41
C TYR A 22 -6.89 -4.71 -18.24
N VAL A 23 -6.91 -4.57 -19.57
CA VAL A 23 -7.46 -5.60 -20.47
C VAL A 23 -6.66 -6.91 -20.40
N LEU A 24 -5.34 -6.83 -20.33
CA LEU A 24 -4.47 -8.00 -20.22
C LEU A 24 -4.61 -8.68 -18.87
N GLN A 25 -4.67 -7.92 -17.77
CA GLN A 25 -4.92 -8.45 -16.42
C GLN A 25 -6.26 -9.20 -16.36
N ARG A 26 -7.32 -8.59 -16.91
CA ARG A 26 -8.62 -9.26 -17.06
C ARG A 26 -8.50 -10.59 -17.80
N SER A 27 -7.69 -10.63 -18.85
CA SER A 27 -7.51 -11.82 -19.70
C SER A 27 -6.65 -12.91 -19.06
N ILE A 28 -5.87 -12.56 -18.04
CA ILE A 28 -5.04 -13.48 -17.24
C ILE A 28 -5.79 -13.95 -15.98
N ALA A 29 -6.74 -13.15 -15.48
CA ALA A 29 -7.49 -13.45 -14.27
C ALA A 29 -8.12 -14.85 -14.35
N PRO A 30 -8.06 -15.66 -13.27
CA PRO A 30 -8.47 -17.08 -13.31
C PRO A 30 -9.88 -17.33 -13.88
N VAL A 31 -10.80 -16.39 -13.69
CA VAL A 31 -12.18 -16.49 -14.20
C VAL A 31 -12.27 -16.36 -15.72
N HIS A 32 -11.31 -15.70 -16.35
CA HIS A 32 -11.29 -15.40 -17.79
C HIS A 32 -10.05 -15.96 -18.50
N ALA A 33 -9.16 -16.64 -17.77
CA ALA A 33 -7.83 -17.01 -18.23
C ALA A 33 -7.88 -17.88 -19.48
N ALA A 34 -7.20 -17.44 -20.53
CA ALA A 34 -6.88 -18.30 -21.67
C ALA A 34 -6.03 -19.50 -21.20
N THR A 35 -6.04 -20.60 -21.96
CA THR A 35 -5.24 -21.79 -21.66
C THR A 35 -4.17 -22.03 -22.72
N GLY A 36 -3.08 -22.70 -22.34
CA GLY A 36 -2.02 -23.10 -23.29
C GLY A 36 -1.25 -21.91 -23.87
N SER A 37 -0.96 -21.93 -25.17
CA SER A 37 -0.12 -20.93 -25.84
C SER A 37 -0.70 -19.51 -25.82
N ALA A 38 -2.04 -19.39 -25.81
CA ALA A 38 -2.71 -18.09 -25.72
C ALA A 38 -2.35 -17.38 -24.40
N LEU A 39 -2.34 -18.10 -23.28
CA LEU A 39 -1.95 -17.55 -21.98
C LEU A 39 -0.51 -17.03 -22.00
N THR A 40 0.42 -17.80 -22.57
CA THR A 40 1.82 -17.41 -22.69
C THR A 40 1.98 -16.10 -23.46
N TRP A 41 1.26 -15.94 -24.57
CA TRP A 41 1.28 -14.69 -25.34
C TRP A 41 0.64 -13.52 -24.58
N THR A 42 -0.47 -13.73 -23.89
CA THR A 42 -1.10 -12.70 -23.05
C THR A 42 -0.15 -12.24 -21.94
N VAL A 43 0.53 -13.17 -21.26
CA VAL A 43 1.54 -12.85 -20.24
C VAL A 43 2.73 -12.12 -20.85
N ALA A 44 3.24 -12.55 -22.01
CA ALA A 44 4.34 -11.87 -22.70
C ALA A 44 3.96 -10.43 -23.09
N LEU A 45 2.74 -10.22 -23.58
CA LEU A 45 2.19 -8.88 -23.88
C LEU A 45 2.04 -8.04 -22.61
N TYR A 46 1.54 -8.62 -21.52
CA TYR A 46 1.42 -7.94 -20.22
C TYR A 46 2.79 -7.45 -19.71
N VAL A 47 3.81 -8.32 -19.78
CA VAL A 47 5.19 -7.94 -19.43
C VAL A 47 5.70 -6.84 -20.36
N GLY A 48 5.49 -6.96 -21.68
CA GLY A 48 5.90 -5.94 -22.65
C GLY A 48 5.27 -4.57 -22.39
N VAL A 49 3.95 -4.53 -22.15
CA VAL A 49 3.22 -3.30 -21.80
C VAL A 49 3.73 -2.72 -20.48
N THR A 50 3.98 -3.56 -19.48
CA THR A 50 4.54 -3.13 -18.18
C THR A 50 5.92 -2.50 -18.35
N VAL A 51 6.82 -3.13 -19.12
CA VAL A 51 8.16 -2.58 -19.42
C VAL A 51 8.05 -1.24 -20.13
N LEU A 52 7.18 -1.12 -21.15
CA LEU A 52 6.94 0.15 -21.84
C LEU A 52 6.43 1.23 -20.87
N GLN A 53 5.58 0.86 -19.91
CA GLN A 53 5.09 1.80 -18.90
C GLN A 53 6.21 2.34 -18.01
N PHE A 54 7.13 1.48 -17.58
CA PHE A 54 8.32 1.90 -16.84
C PHE A 54 9.29 2.74 -17.67
N LEU A 55 9.39 2.49 -18.98
CA LEU A 55 10.18 3.33 -19.88
C LEU A 55 9.56 4.74 -20.00
N LEU A 56 8.24 4.85 -20.16
CA LEU A 56 7.54 6.14 -20.18
C LEU A 56 7.66 6.90 -18.85
N TYR A 57 7.56 6.19 -17.73
CA TYR A 57 7.85 6.72 -16.40
C TYR A 57 9.29 7.28 -16.34
N GLY A 58 10.29 6.49 -16.70
CA GLY A 58 11.69 6.93 -16.71
C GLY A 58 11.96 8.12 -17.62
N LEU A 59 11.30 8.18 -18.79
CA LEU A 59 11.38 9.31 -19.70
C LEU A 59 10.81 10.59 -19.07
N LEU A 60 9.66 10.51 -18.40
CA LEU A 60 9.09 11.67 -17.71
C LEU A 60 9.99 12.15 -16.56
N ILE A 61 10.52 11.24 -15.76
CA ILE A 61 11.46 11.57 -14.68
C ILE A 61 12.74 12.19 -15.25
N SER A 62 13.26 11.70 -16.38
CA SER A 62 14.40 12.30 -17.08
C SER A 62 14.10 13.71 -17.62
N LEU A 63 12.86 13.99 -18.03
CA LEU A 63 12.45 15.36 -18.37
C LEU A 63 12.39 16.25 -17.14
N ALA A 64 11.82 15.76 -16.04
CA ALA A 64 11.76 16.48 -14.77
C ALA A 64 13.17 16.81 -14.26
N SER A 65 14.15 15.90 -14.41
CA SER A 65 15.50 16.06 -13.83
C SER A 65 16.33 17.09 -14.58
N ARG A 66 15.95 17.37 -15.83
CA ARG A 66 16.55 18.42 -16.67
C ARG A 66 15.87 19.78 -16.49
N GLY A 67 14.99 19.94 -15.49
CA GLY A 67 14.26 21.17 -15.22
C GLY A 67 13.12 21.47 -16.21
N ALA A 68 12.79 20.54 -17.11
CA ALA A 68 11.84 20.80 -18.20
C ALA A 68 10.38 20.97 -17.73
N LEU A 69 10.10 20.66 -16.46
CA LEU A 69 8.76 20.65 -15.85
C LEU A 69 8.61 21.64 -14.67
N GLU A 70 9.54 22.58 -14.47
CA GLU A 70 9.52 23.44 -13.28
C GLU A 70 8.36 24.46 -13.25
N SER A 71 7.84 24.88 -14.40
CA SER A 71 6.76 25.86 -14.49
C SER A 71 5.84 25.68 -15.71
N GLY A 72 4.70 26.37 -15.69
CA GLY A 72 3.77 26.44 -16.80
C GLY A 72 2.94 25.17 -17.04
N ARG A 73 2.44 25.04 -18.27
CA ARG A 73 1.49 23.97 -18.66
C ARG A 73 2.09 22.56 -18.54
N ALA A 74 3.38 22.39 -18.83
CA ALA A 74 4.05 21.10 -18.74
C ALA A 74 4.02 20.54 -17.30
N ARG A 75 4.28 21.40 -16.30
CA ARG A 75 4.17 21.04 -14.88
C ARG A 75 2.76 20.62 -14.49
N ALA A 76 1.78 21.43 -14.87
CA ALA A 76 0.38 21.17 -14.55
C ALA A 76 -0.08 19.82 -15.13
N LEU A 77 0.25 19.55 -16.39
CA LEU A 77 -0.06 18.27 -17.04
C LEU A 77 0.68 17.10 -16.40
N ALA A 78 1.96 17.27 -16.04
CA ALA A 78 2.72 16.22 -15.37
C ALA A 78 2.12 15.85 -14.00
N LEU A 79 1.50 16.78 -13.29
CA LEU A 79 0.77 16.49 -12.05
C LEU A 79 -0.64 15.94 -12.31
N ALA A 80 -1.31 16.38 -13.37
CA ALA A 80 -2.68 15.99 -13.68
C ALA A 80 -2.81 14.56 -14.23
N PHE A 81 -1.89 14.12 -15.11
CA PHE A 81 -1.97 12.80 -15.75
C PHE A 81 -2.07 11.63 -14.75
N PRO A 82 -1.22 11.54 -13.71
CA PRO A 82 -1.36 10.52 -12.67
C PRO A 82 -2.72 10.50 -12.00
N VAL A 83 -3.28 11.68 -11.68
CA VAL A 83 -4.61 11.78 -11.08
C VAL A 83 -5.67 11.22 -12.03
N LEU A 84 -5.55 11.51 -13.33
CA LEU A 84 -6.43 10.97 -14.36
C LEU A 84 -6.28 9.45 -14.51
N PHE A 85 -5.06 8.90 -14.41
CA PHE A 85 -4.84 7.45 -14.45
C PHE A 85 -5.51 6.76 -13.27
N ASN A 86 -5.32 7.28 -12.05
CA ASN A 86 -5.97 6.77 -10.85
C ASN A 86 -7.51 6.83 -11.00
N ALA A 87 -8.05 7.97 -11.43
CA ALA A 87 -9.49 8.13 -11.66
C ALA A 87 -10.05 7.19 -12.72
N ALA A 88 -9.31 6.93 -13.81
CA ALA A 88 -9.72 6.00 -14.85
C ALA A 88 -9.73 4.55 -14.36
N LEU A 89 -8.74 4.15 -13.56
CA LEU A 89 -8.65 2.80 -13.00
C LEU A 89 -9.75 2.51 -11.96
N LEU A 90 -10.23 3.54 -11.24
CA LEU A 90 -11.38 3.40 -10.33
C LEU A 90 -12.68 2.96 -11.03
N ALA A 91 -12.80 3.18 -12.35
CA ALA A 91 -13.93 2.69 -13.12
C ALA A 91 -13.84 1.19 -13.46
N GLY A 92 -12.68 0.57 -13.21
CA GLY A 92 -12.44 -0.85 -13.39
C GLY A 92 -12.72 -1.68 -12.14
N GLN A 93 -12.51 -2.99 -12.27
CA GLN A 93 -12.47 -3.93 -11.13
C GLN A 93 -11.07 -4.55 -10.99
N PRO A 94 -10.65 -4.94 -9.79
CA PRO A 94 -9.37 -5.61 -9.57
C PRO A 94 -9.35 -7.00 -10.23
N TYR A 95 -8.22 -7.36 -10.83
CA TYR A 95 -8.07 -8.66 -11.52
C TYR A 95 -6.75 -9.37 -11.18
N LEU A 96 -5.72 -8.63 -10.78
CA LEU A 96 -4.41 -9.22 -10.47
C LEU A 96 -4.38 -9.79 -9.05
N SER A 97 -5.10 -9.15 -8.11
CA SER A 97 -5.19 -9.57 -6.72
C SER A 97 -6.60 -9.97 -6.30
N ILE A 98 -6.67 -10.80 -5.26
CA ILE A 98 -7.90 -11.18 -4.56
C ILE A 98 -8.16 -10.32 -3.30
N ASP A 99 -7.30 -9.35 -3.01
CA ASP A 99 -7.28 -8.65 -1.72
C ASP A 99 -8.54 -7.82 -1.48
N VAL A 100 -8.99 -7.02 -2.46
CA VAL A 100 -10.22 -6.22 -2.33
C VAL A 100 -11.44 -7.10 -2.05
N PHE A 101 -11.53 -8.24 -2.71
CA PHE A 101 -12.61 -9.19 -2.44
C PHE A 101 -12.50 -9.79 -1.04
N THR A 102 -11.27 -10.03 -0.56
CA THR A 102 -11.02 -10.51 0.80
C THR A 102 -11.37 -9.45 1.85
N TYR A 103 -11.09 -8.17 1.59
CA TYR A 103 -11.51 -7.04 2.43
C TYR A 103 -13.03 -6.98 2.56
N ILE A 104 -13.73 -7.13 1.43
CA ILE A 104 -15.20 -7.16 1.40
C ILE A 104 -15.74 -8.40 2.13
N ALA A 105 -15.09 -9.55 2.00
CA ALA A 105 -15.47 -10.76 2.74
C ALA A 105 -15.28 -10.60 4.26
N HIS A 106 -14.17 -10.02 4.73
CA HIS A 106 -14.00 -9.66 6.15
C HIS A 106 -15.07 -8.67 6.63
N GLY A 107 -15.35 -7.65 5.81
CA GLY A 107 -16.39 -6.67 6.12
C GLY A 107 -17.78 -7.30 6.24
N TYR A 108 -18.07 -8.29 5.40
CA TYR A 108 -19.29 -9.09 5.47
C TYR A 108 -19.35 -9.98 6.71
N GLN A 109 -18.25 -10.66 7.08
CA GLN A 109 -18.19 -11.40 8.36
C GLN A 109 -18.52 -10.48 9.54
N ALA A 110 -17.89 -9.31 9.59
CA ALA A 110 -18.15 -8.33 10.63
C ALA A 110 -19.59 -7.78 10.60
N SER A 111 -20.22 -7.65 9.42
CA SER A 111 -21.59 -7.14 9.30
C SER A 111 -22.64 -8.13 9.81
N ILE A 112 -22.36 -9.44 9.75
CA ILE A 112 -23.21 -10.50 10.31
C ILE A 112 -22.85 -10.87 11.77
N GLY A 113 -21.97 -10.09 12.41
CA GLY A 113 -21.60 -10.27 13.82
C GLY A 113 -20.47 -11.28 14.07
N HIS A 114 -19.85 -11.82 13.02
CA HIS A 114 -18.67 -12.68 13.18
C HIS A 114 -17.42 -11.82 13.39
N ASN A 115 -16.51 -12.28 14.24
CA ASN A 115 -15.23 -11.61 14.46
C ASN A 115 -14.20 -12.07 13.40
N PRO A 116 -13.66 -11.19 12.53
CA PRO A 116 -12.66 -11.55 11.51
C PRO A 116 -11.33 -12.09 12.06
N TYR A 117 -11.07 -11.90 13.36
CA TYR A 117 -9.92 -12.47 14.05
C TYR A 117 -10.18 -13.87 14.62
N ALA A 118 -11.44 -14.29 14.72
CA ALA A 118 -11.83 -15.60 15.23
C ALA A 118 -12.23 -16.58 14.10
N HIS A 119 -12.81 -16.06 13.01
CA HIS A 119 -13.36 -16.87 11.92
C HIS A 119 -12.56 -16.70 10.63
N PRO A 120 -12.05 -17.79 10.03
CA PRO A 120 -11.41 -17.75 8.73
C PRO A 120 -12.31 -17.13 7.65
N VAL A 121 -11.77 -16.19 6.86
CA VAL A 121 -12.55 -15.50 5.82
C VAL A 121 -13.06 -16.42 4.73
N LYS A 122 -12.34 -17.52 4.46
CA LYS A 122 -12.77 -18.56 3.52
C LYS A 122 -14.15 -19.17 3.83
N GLU A 123 -14.61 -19.13 5.08
CA GLU A 123 -15.94 -19.62 5.47
C GLU A 123 -17.08 -18.83 4.79
N VAL A 124 -16.83 -17.58 4.38
CA VAL A 124 -17.79 -16.77 3.62
C VAL A 124 -18.12 -17.40 2.26
N ALA A 125 -17.21 -18.19 1.69
CA ALA A 125 -17.41 -18.83 0.38
C ALA A 125 -18.64 -19.75 0.33
N GLU A 126 -19.02 -20.35 1.47
CA GLU A 126 -20.19 -21.21 1.57
C GLU A 126 -21.51 -20.44 1.55
N MET A 127 -21.46 -19.13 1.81
CA MET A 127 -22.62 -18.24 1.90
C MET A 127 -22.99 -17.64 0.53
N PRO A 128 -24.25 -17.23 0.30
CA PRO A 128 -24.67 -16.61 -0.96
C PRO A 128 -23.79 -15.42 -1.38
N PHE A 129 -23.39 -14.59 -0.40
CA PHE A 129 -22.51 -13.43 -0.62
C PHE A 129 -21.11 -13.83 -1.12
N GLY A 130 -20.48 -14.84 -0.51
CA GLY A 130 -19.17 -15.32 -0.94
C GLY A 130 -19.21 -16.00 -2.32
N ARG A 131 -20.31 -16.66 -2.67
CA ARG A 131 -20.50 -17.21 -4.03
C ARG A 131 -20.59 -16.10 -5.08
N GLU A 132 -21.18 -14.95 -4.73
CA GLU A 132 -21.20 -13.78 -5.60
C GLU A 132 -19.80 -13.17 -5.76
N LEU A 133 -19.04 -13.02 -4.67
CA LEU A 133 -17.63 -12.61 -4.73
C LEU A 133 -16.78 -13.56 -5.60
N ALA A 134 -16.97 -14.87 -5.46
CA ALA A 134 -16.23 -15.88 -6.22
C ALA A 134 -16.50 -15.78 -7.74
N ARG A 135 -17.73 -15.42 -8.15
CA ARG A 135 -18.06 -15.17 -9.56
C ARG A 135 -17.31 -13.97 -10.14
N LEU A 136 -16.90 -13.02 -9.30
CA LEU A 136 -16.12 -11.85 -9.70
C LEU A 136 -14.60 -12.11 -9.67
N GLY A 137 -14.16 -13.26 -9.17
CA GLY A 137 -12.75 -13.67 -9.14
C GLY A 137 -12.14 -13.78 -7.75
N TRP A 138 -12.93 -13.70 -6.69
CA TRP A 138 -12.43 -14.00 -5.35
C TRP A 138 -12.03 -15.48 -5.22
N ILE A 139 -10.84 -15.72 -4.67
CA ILE A 139 -10.36 -17.07 -4.35
C ILE A 139 -10.26 -17.19 -2.83
N PRO A 140 -11.11 -18.00 -2.17
CA PRO A 140 -11.23 -18.04 -0.71
C PRO A 140 -10.13 -18.90 -0.06
N VAL A 141 -8.87 -18.45 -0.14
CA VAL A 141 -7.70 -19.18 0.39
C VAL A 141 -7.24 -18.71 1.77
N HIS A 142 -7.67 -17.51 2.19
CA HIS A 142 -7.15 -16.88 3.40
C HIS A 142 -7.80 -17.38 4.70
N GLY A 143 -7.03 -17.27 5.80
CA GLY A 143 -7.44 -17.60 7.16
C GLY A 143 -8.13 -16.43 7.86
N VAL A 144 -7.86 -16.26 9.15
CA VAL A 144 -8.30 -15.07 9.92
C VAL A 144 -7.53 -13.82 9.49
N SER A 145 -8.10 -12.64 9.72
CA SER A 145 -7.55 -11.38 9.22
C SER A 145 -6.13 -11.10 9.76
N PRO A 146 -5.15 -10.78 8.90
CA PRO A 146 -3.82 -10.32 9.32
C PRO A 146 -3.76 -8.81 9.54
N TYR A 147 -4.82 -8.07 9.24
CA TYR A 147 -4.85 -6.62 9.27
C TYR A 147 -5.21 -6.08 10.65
N GLY A 148 -4.78 -4.86 10.94
CA GLY A 148 -5.08 -4.23 12.21
C GLY A 148 -6.53 -3.70 12.28
N PRO A 149 -7.05 -3.43 13.49
CA PRO A 149 -8.48 -3.17 13.68
C PRO A 149 -9.02 -1.90 13.03
N ILE A 150 -8.15 -0.92 12.72
CA ILE A 150 -8.58 0.26 11.95
C ILE A 150 -9.02 -0.17 10.55
N TRP A 151 -8.25 -1.04 9.89
CA TRP A 151 -8.60 -1.52 8.56
C TRP A 151 -9.83 -2.41 8.59
N THR A 152 -9.92 -3.37 9.53
CA THR A 152 -11.09 -4.24 9.63
C THR A 152 -12.37 -3.47 9.99
N GLY A 153 -12.24 -2.36 10.73
CA GLY A 153 -13.32 -1.43 10.96
C GLY A 153 -13.83 -0.76 9.68
N ILE A 154 -12.91 -0.36 8.79
CA ILE A 154 -13.23 0.21 7.47
C ILE A 154 -13.89 -0.83 6.57
N GLU A 155 -13.36 -2.04 6.50
CA GLU A 155 -13.96 -3.17 5.77
C GLU A 155 -15.43 -3.35 6.17
N ALA A 156 -15.69 -3.43 7.47
CA ALA A 156 -17.03 -3.60 8.02
C ALA A 156 -17.93 -2.39 7.76
N ALA A 157 -17.40 -1.17 7.87
CA ALA A 157 -18.14 0.06 7.62
C ALA A 157 -18.56 0.17 6.15
N VAL A 158 -17.66 -0.14 5.21
CA VAL A 158 -17.95 -0.10 3.77
C VAL A 158 -19.04 -1.10 3.42
N VAL A 159 -18.95 -2.35 3.88
CA VAL A 159 -19.96 -3.37 3.57
C VAL A 159 -21.32 -3.02 4.15
N ARG A 160 -21.37 -2.44 5.37
CA ARG A 160 -22.64 -1.96 5.94
C ARG A 160 -23.23 -0.75 5.21
N ALA A 161 -22.38 0.11 4.66
CA ALA A 161 -22.80 1.36 4.01
C ALA A 161 -23.11 1.20 2.51
N THR A 162 -22.79 0.06 1.91
CA THR A 162 -22.96 -0.16 0.46
C THR A 162 -24.03 -1.22 0.17
N PRO A 163 -24.82 -1.05 -0.90
CA PRO A 163 -25.95 -1.93 -1.18
C PRO A 163 -25.56 -3.24 -1.88
N ASN A 164 -24.37 -3.32 -2.48
CA ASN A 164 -23.91 -4.45 -3.28
C ASN A 164 -22.38 -4.49 -3.38
N ILE A 165 -21.84 -5.61 -3.88
CA ILE A 165 -20.40 -5.84 -4.00
C ILE A 165 -19.71 -4.80 -4.91
N PRO A 166 -20.23 -4.44 -6.11
CA PRO A 166 -19.58 -3.41 -6.94
C PRO A 166 -19.43 -2.06 -6.23
N ALA A 167 -20.43 -1.63 -5.45
CA ALA A 167 -20.34 -0.41 -4.65
C ALA A 167 -19.30 -0.53 -3.53
N ALA A 168 -19.17 -1.71 -2.92
CA ALA A 168 -18.15 -1.99 -1.91
C ALA A 168 -16.73 -1.96 -2.51
N ILE A 169 -16.54 -2.57 -3.69
CA ILE A 169 -15.27 -2.52 -4.46
C ILE A 169 -14.89 -1.07 -4.73
N LEU A 170 -15.80 -0.29 -5.34
CA LEU A 170 -15.57 1.12 -5.64
C LEU A 170 -15.23 1.93 -4.40
N SER A 171 -15.90 1.67 -3.27
CA SER A 171 -15.66 2.39 -2.01
C SER A 171 -14.27 2.10 -1.45
N ILE A 172 -13.86 0.83 -1.40
CA ILE A 172 -12.53 0.44 -0.93
C ILE A 172 -11.44 1.02 -1.84
N THR A 173 -11.55 0.83 -3.16
CA THR A 173 -10.54 1.33 -4.11
C THR A 173 -10.48 2.86 -4.08
N THR A 174 -11.61 3.55 -3.90
CA THR A 174 -11.65 5.01 -3.72
C THR A 174 -10.93 5.44 -2.44
N ILE A 175 -11.20 4.81 -1.30
CA ILE A 175 -10.50 5.12 -0.03
C ILE A 175 -9.00 4.95 -0.18
N VAL A 176 -8.57 3.83 -0.75
CA VAL A 176 -7.16 3.51 -1.01
C VAL A 176 -6.53 4.54 -1.96
N THR A 177 -7.21 4.88 -3.05
CA THR A 177 -6.75 5.87 -4.04
C THR A 177 -6.62 7.26 -3.42
N LEU A 178 -7.59 7.70 -2.62
CA LEU A 178 -7.53 8.98 -1.92
C LEU A 178 -6.36 9.01 -0.93
N CYS A 179 -6.10 7.93 -0.21
CA CYS A 179 -4.93 7.83 0.65
C CYS A 179 -3.61 7.84 -0.14
N SER A 180 -3.54 7.18 -1.30
CA SER A 180 -2.39 7.25 -2.22
C SER A 180 -2.13 8.68 -2.70
N LEU A 181 -3.17 9.40 -3.14
CA LEU A 181 -3.04 10.82 -3.50
C LEU A 181 -2.69 11.69 -2.27
N GLY A 182 -3.18 11.31 -1.08
CA GLY A 182 -2.77 11.88 0.20
C GLY A 182 -1.28 11.68 0.50
N CYS A 183 -0.72 10.51 0.19
CA CYS A 183 0.72 10.25 0.26
C CYS A 183 1.49 11.20 -0.64
N ALA A 184 1.05 11.41 -1.88
CA ALA A 184 1.65 12.38 -2.79
C ALA A 184 1.63 13.80 -2.23
N LEU A 185 0.51 14.21 -1.61
CA LEU A 185 0.40 15.50 -0.91
C LEU A 185 1.38 15.59 0.27
N MET A 186 1.49 14.55 1.09
CA MET A 186 2.43 14.53 2.21
C MET A 186 3.88 14.63 1.71
N ILE A 187 4.25 13.89 0.66
CA ILE A 187 5.55 13.99 0.01
C ILE A 187 5.82 15.41 -0.48
N TRP A 188 4.84 16.04 -1.14
CA TRP A 188 4.92 17.43 -1.59
C TRP A 188 5.19 18.40 -0.43
N LEU A 189 4.44 18.28 0.67
CA LEU A 189 4.57 19.15 1.84
C LEU A 189 5.90 18.94 2.57
N ILE A 190 6.31 17.68 2.76
CA ILE A 190 7.58 17.32 3.40
C ILE A 190 8.74 17.87 2.58
N LEU A 191 8.81 17.55 1.28
CA LEU A 191 9.90 18.00 0.43
C LEU A 191 9.90 19.52 0.23
N GLY A 192 8.74 20.16 0.26
CA GLY A 192 8.63 21.62 0.22
C GLY A 192 9.34 22.33 1.38
N THR A 193 9.54 21.64 2.50
CA THR A 193 10.29 22.16 3.65
C THR A 193 11.71 21.59 3.70
N ALA A 194 11.87 20.28 3.53
CA ALA A 194 13.14 19.58 3.71
C ALA A 194 14.08 19.70 2.51
N ALA A 195 13.56 19.74 1.29
CA ALA A 195 14.34 19.76 0.05
C ALA A 195 13.57 20.47 -1.09
N PRO A 196 13.36 21.80 -1.02
CA PRO A 196 12.47 22.51 -1.96
C PRO A 196 12.84 22.32 -3.44
N ARG A 197 14.14 22.22 -3.74
CA ARG A 197 14.65 21.97 -5.11
C ARG A 197 14.23 20.60 -5.66
N SER A 198 13.99 19.62 -4.78
CA SER A 198 13.59 18.26 -5.14
C SER A 198 12.09 18.01 -4.99
N GLN A 199 11.31 19.02 -4.56
CA GLN A 199 9.89 18.86 -4.24
C GLN A 199 9.07 18.30 -5.41
N LEU A 200 9.15 18.93 -6.58
CA LEU A 200 8.43 18.48 -7.77
C LEU A 200 8.91 17.10 -8.21
N MET A 201 10.23 16.91 -8.29
CA MET A 201 10.83 15.65 -8.71
C MET A 201 10.40 14.49 -7.81
N GLY A 202 10.56 14.62 -6.50
CA GLY A 202 10.21 13.58 -5.53
C GLY A 202 8.72 13.26 -5.54
N THR A 203 7.87 14.26 -5.75
CA THR A 203 6.42 14.04 -5.90
C THR A 203 6.08 13.29 -7.19
N LEU A 204 6.72 13.65 -8.32
CA LEU A 204 6.52 12.96 -9.60
C LEU A 204 7.05 11.53 -9.58
N LEU A 205 8.16 11.27 -8.87
CA LEU A 205 8.68 9.91 -8.67
C LEU A 205 7.63 8.98 -8.06
N TYR A 206 6.84 9.47 -7.11
CA TYR A 206 5.74 8.71 -6.51
C TYR A 206 4.50 8.68 -7.42
N LEU A 207 4.00 9.83 -7.86
CA LEU A 207 2.75 9.93 -8.62
C LEU A 207 2.79 9.11 -9.92
N TRP A 208 3.91 9.12 -10.64
CA TRP A 208 4.04 8.38 -11.89
C TRP A 208 4.54 6.94 -11.74
N ASN A 209 4.80 6.48 -10.52
CA ASN A 209 5.26 5.11 -10.30
C ASN A 209 4.17 4.11 -10.77
N PRO A 210 4.44 3.27 -11.78
CA PRO A 210 3.45 2.34 -12.29
C PRO A 210 2.94 1.36 -11.24
N VAL A 211 3.79 0.96 -10.29
CA VAL A 211 3.39 0.08 -9.17
C VAL A 211 2.40 0.80 -8.27
N ALA A 212 2.67 2.04 -7.86
CA ALA A 212 1.75 2.76 -6.99
C ALA A 212 0.38 2.98 -7.65
N ILE A 213 0.34 3.26 -8.95
CA ILE A 213 -0.92 3.44 -9.69
C ILE A 213 -1.69 2.11 -9.79
N VAL A 214 -1.04 1.03 -10.19
CA VAL A 214 -1.70 -0.28 -10.39
C VAL A 214 -2.13 -0.89 -9.06
N GLU A 215 -1.24 -0.97 -8.06
CA GLU A 215 -1.53 -1.64 -6.79
C GLU A 215 -2.58 -0.90 -5.96
N PHE A 216 -2.64 0.43 -6.04
CA PHE A 216 -3.58 1.22 -5.21
C PHE A 216 -4.89 1.52 -5.94
N ALA A 217 -4.86 2.16 -7.12
CA ALA A 217 -6.10 2.51 -7.82
C ALA A 217 -6.66 1.34 -8.65
N GLY A 218 -5.81 0.51 -9.22
CA GLY A 218 -6.24 -0.68 -9.97
C GLY A 218 -6.67 -1.83 -9.06
N GLU A 219 -5.82 -2.18 -8.08
CA GLU A 219 -5.99 -3.39 -7.27
C GLU A 219 -6.50 -3.12 -5.85
N GLY A 220 -6.50 -1.88 -5.38
CA GLY A 220 -7.10 -1.50 -4.10
C GLY A 220 -6.35 -1.96 -2.85
N HIS A 221 -5.02 -2.10 -2.91
CA HIS A 221 -4.22 -2.50 -1.74
C HIS A 221 -4.25 -1.47 -0.61
N ASN A 222 -4.54 -1.95 0.60
CA ASN A 222 -4.65 -1.11 1.80
C ASN A 222 -3.31 -0.50 2.26
N ASP A 223 -2.19 -0.90 1.66
CA ASP A 223 -0.87 -0.36 1.91
C ASP A 223 -0.80 1.16 1.76
N ALA A 224 -1.55 1.75 0.82
CA ALA A 224 -1.63 3.21 0.70
C ALA A 224 -2.22 3.88 1.95
N PHE A 225 -3.18 3.24 2.61
CA PHE A 225 -3.81 3.74 3.84
C PHE A 225 -2.82 3.76 5.00
N MET A 226 -2.04 2.68 5.17
CA MET A 226 -0.94 2.63 6.14
C MET A 226 0.14 3.67 5.83
N MET A 227 0.61 3.74 4.58
CA MET A 227 1.65 4.67 4.16
C MET A 227 1.25 6.13 4.35
N PHE A 228 -0.02 6.46 4.15
CA PHE A 228 -0.53 7.80 4.41
C PHE A 228 -0.28 8.22 5.85
N PHE A 229 -0.60 7.35 6.82
CA PHE A 229 -0.33 7.63 8.24
C PHE A 229 1.17 7.69 8.55
N MET A 230 2.00 6.85 7.91
CA MET A 230 3.46 6.94 8.06
C MET A 230 4.01 8.28 7.56
N LEU A 231 3.56 8.74 6.39
CA LEU A 231 3.97 10.04 5.84
C LEU A 231 3.39 11.21 6.63
N LEU A 232 2.16 11.09 7.13
CA LEU A 232 1.57 12.06 8.05
C LEU A 232 2.40 12.18 9.33
N SER A 233 2.87 11.06 9.87
CA SER A 233 3.76 11.06 11.03
C SER A 233 5.06 11.83 10.76
N LEU A 234 5.73 11.54 9.64
CA LEU A 234 6.92 12.28 9.21
C LEU A 234 6.63 13.77 9.02
N PHE A 235 5.51 14.12 8.40
CA PHE A 235 5.11 15.52 8.25
C PHE A 235 4.91 16.22 9.60
N LEU A 236 4.32 15.54 10.59
CA LEU A 236 4.11 16.09 11.93
C LEU A 236 5.42 16.33 12.69
N TRP A 237 6.46 15.51 12.45
CA TRP A 237 7.82 15.81 12.93
C TRP A 237 8.33 17.14 12.38
N PHE A 238 8.18 17.41 11.07
CA PHE A 238 8.56 18.71 10.48
C PHE A 238 7.76 19.90 11.02
N ARG A 239 6.62 19.64 11.68
CA ARG A 239 5.76 20.67 12.28
C ARG A 239 5.96 20.80 13.80
N ALA A 240 6.96 20.13 14.38
CA ALA A 240 7.20 20.06 15.82
C ALA A 240 5.94 19.62 16.60
N ARG A 241 5.29 18.56 16.09
CA ARG A 241 4.09 17.93 16.68
C ARG A 241 4.33 16.44 16.94
N GLU A 242 5.34 16.18 17.75
CA GLU A 242 5.92 14.87 18.09
C GLU A 242 4.87 13.92 18.67
N GLY A 243 4.05 14.40 19.60
CA GLY A 243 2.97 13.59 20.19
C GLY A 243 1.94 13.14 19.15
N MET A 244 1.58 14.00 18.21
CA MET A 244 0.65 13.65 17.12
C MET A 244 1.31 12.75 16.07
N SER A 245 2.63 12.86 15.88
CA SER A 245 3.37 11.90 15.07
C SER A 245 3.27 10.49 15.66
N ILE A 246 3.47 10.32 16.97
CA ILE A 246 3.29 9.02 17.63
C ILE A 246 1.88 8.47 17.43
N VAL A 247 0.85 9.32 17.51
CA VAL A 247 -0.53 8.92 17.21
C VAL A 247 -0.67 8.45 15.76
N ALA A 248 -0.08 9.17 14.79
CA ALA A 248 -0.12 8.77 13.38
C ALA A 248 0.63 7.44 13.13
N THR A 249 1.81 7.24 13.72
CA THR A 249 2.56 5.96 13.64
C THR A 249 1.77 4.81 14.25
N ALA A 250 1.08 5.04 15.39
CA ALA A 250 0.21 4.05 15.99
C ALA A 250 -0.99 3.71 15.08
N CYS A 251 -1.61 4.70 14.44
CA CYS A 251 -2.66 4.45 13.45
C CYS A 251 -2.13 3.64 12.26
N ALA A 252 -0.93 3.91 11.76
CA ALA A 252 -0.31 3.09 10.71
C ALA A 252 -0.13 1.62 11.17
N ALA A 253 0.38 1.41 12.39
CA ALA A 253 0.55 0.08 12.98
C ALA A 253 -0.79 -0.66 13.18
N LEU A 254 -1.86 0.06 13.55
CA LEU A 254 -3.22 -0.44 13.71
C LEU A 254 -3.96 -0.66 12.38
N VAL A 255 -3.36 -0.27 11.25
CA VAL A 255 -3.79 -0.68 9.90
C VAL A 255 -3.03 -1.94 9.49
N LYS A 256 -1.69 -1.91 9.60
CA LYS A 256 -0.79 -3.02 9.27
C LYS A 256 0.46 -2.89 10.12
N VAL A 257 0.90 -3.98 10.77
CA VAL A 257 2.02 -3.94 11.74
C VAL A 257 3.31 -3.37 11.16
N VAL A 258 3.49 -3.45 9.84
CA VAL A 258 4.63 -2.89 9.09
C VAL A 258 4.79 -1.38 9.35
N GLY A 259 3.70 -0.67 9.67
CA GLY A 259 3.77 0.75 10.06
C GLY A 259 4.68 1.04 11.26
N VAL A 260 4.90 0.06 12.15
CA VAL A 260 5.82 0.17 13.30
C VAL A 260 7.28 0.36 12.86
N MET A 261 7.63 -0.01 11.62
CA MET A 261 9.01 0.14 11.11
C MET A 261 9.50 1.60 11.12
N LEU A 262 8.60 2.58 11.21
CA LEU A 262 8.98 3.99 11.30
C LEU A 262 9.53 4.37 12.70
N VAL A 263 9.12 3.67 13.76
CA VAL A 263 9.41 4.04 15.15
C VAL A 263 10.92 4.16 15.43
N PRO A 264 11.80 3.21 15.04
CA PRO A 264 13.23 3.36 15.30
C PRO A 264 13.84 4.60 14.64
N LEU A 265 13.38 4.96 13.44
CA LEU A 265 13.85 6.15 12.73
C LEU A 265 13.40 7.43 13.44
N GLU A 266 12.15 7.48 13.91
CA GLU A 266 11.59 8.60 14.66
C GLU A 266 12.33 8.80 15.99
N LEU A 267 12.59 7.72 16.73
CA LEU A 267 13.31 7.78 17.99
C LEU A 267 14.75 8.26 17.81
N VAL A 268 15.45 7.79 16.78
CA VAL A 268 16.82 8.25 16.48
C VAL A 268 16.81 9.72 16.06
N TYR A 269 15.89 10.12 15.20
CA TYR A 269 15.73 11.52 14.81
C TYR A 269 15.47 12.39 16.04
N ALA A 270 14.49 12.01 16.86
CA ALA A 270 14.12 12.74 18.08
C ALA A 270 15.30 12.91 19.03
N TRP A 271 16.08 11.85 19.24
CA TRP A 271 17.24 11.86 20.12
C TRP A 271 18.36 12.79 19.64
N ARG A 272 18.56 12.91 18.31
CA ARG A 272 19.63 13.73 17.72
C ARG A 272 19.27 15.19 17.56
N THR A 273 18.00 15.51 17.26
CA THR A 273 17.60 16.86 16.85
C THR A 273 16.98 17.69 17.98
N HIS A 274 16.38 17.06 19.00
CA HIS A 274 15.70 17.80 20.06
C HIS A 274 16.65 18.26 21.17
N ARG A 275 16.65 19.58 21.41
CA ARG A 275 17.43 20.21 22.49
C ARG A 275 16.77 20.10 23.86
N ASP A 276 15.44 20.25 23.94
CA ASP A 276 14.68 20.08 25.18
C ASP A 276 14.12 18.67 25.30
N ARG A 277 14.82 17.82 26.07
CA ARG A 277 14.43 16.43 26.29
C ARG A 277 13.17 16.30 27.15
N ARG A 278 12.89 17.25 28.06
CA ARG A 278 11.72 17.16 28.95
C ARG A 278 10.43 17.40 28.17
N GLN A 279 10.43 18.43 27.33
CA GLN A 279 9.30 18.72 26.46
C GLN A 279 9.03 17.55 25.49
N LEU A 280 10.08 17.04 24.85
CA LEU A 280 9.97 15.88 23.95
C LEU A 280 9.34 14.68 24.68
N VAL A 281 9.88 14.29 25.84
CA VAL A 281 9.34 13.16 26.61
C VAL A 281 7.88 13.40 26.98
N GLY A 282 7.50 14.61 27.40
CA GLY A 282 6.12 14.96 27.70
C GLY A 282 5.20 14.76 26.49
N GLN A 283 5.59 15.25 25.31
CA GLN A 283 4.80 15.08 24.09
C GLN A 283 4.72 13.62 23.64
N LEU A 284 5.82 12.87 23.74
CA LEU A 284 5.84 11.43 23.43
C LEU A 284 4.91 10.65 24.36
N LEU A 285 4.89 10.97 25.66
CA LEU A 285 4.00 10.34 26.64
C LEU A 285 2.54 10.66 26.38
N ILE A 286 2.21 11.93 26.07
CA ILE A 286 0.84 12.33 25.70
C ILE A 286 0.42 11.61 24.42
N GLY A 287 1.27 11.60 23.40
CA GLY A 287 1.02 10.89 22.14
C GLY A 287 0.81 9.40 22.35
N ALA A 288 1.65 8.77 23.16
CA ALA A 288 1.53 7.35 23.52
C ALA A 288 0.24 7.06 24.30
N ALA A 289 -0.18 7.94 25.21
CA ALA A 289 -1.43 7.81 25.93
C ALA A 289 -2.64 7.89 24.99
N ILE A 290 -2.66 8.86 24.07
CA ILE A 290 -3.72 8.99 23.05
C ILE A 290 -3.73 7.76 22.14
N ALA A 291 -2.56 7.32 21.66
CA ALA A 291 -2.42 6.13 20.85
C ALA A 291 -2.93 4.86 21.57
N ALA A 292 -2.64 4.72 22.86
CA ALA A 292 -3.13 3.62 23.67
C ALA A 292 -4.66 3.65 23.81
N VAL A 293 -5.26 4.84 24.01
CA VAL A 293 -6.72 4.99 24.04
C VAL A 293 -7.33 4.58 22.70
N ILE A 294 -6.78 5.06 21.58
CA ILE A 294 -7.24 4.68 20.23
C ILE A 294 -7.13 3.15 20.05
N ALA A 295 -5.97 2.57 20.39
CA ALA A 295 -5.75 1.13 20.29
C ALA A 295 -6.78 0.34 21.11
N VAL A 296 -7.04 0.74 22.36
CA VAL A 296 -8.06 0.10 23.20
C VAL A 296 -9.45 0.22 22.56
N LEU A 297 -9.83 1.41 22.08
CA LEU A 297 -11.14 1.63 21.47
C LEU A 297 -11.37 0.76 20.22
N VAL A 298 -10.35 0.56 19.39
CA VAL A 298 -10.48 -0.22 18.15
C VAL A 298 -10.25 -1.72 18.36
N VAL A 299 -9.42 -2.13 19.33
CA VAL A 299 -9.10 -3.55 19.61
C VAL A 299 -10.15 -4.18 20.52
N ALA A 300 -10.64 -3.47 21.54
CA ALA A 300 -11.53 -4.05 22.56
C ALA A 300 -12.78 -4.75 21.98
N PRO A 301 -13.47 -4.23 20.93
CA PRO A 301 -14.63 -4.89 20.35
C PRO A 301 -14.34 -6.24 19.68
N VAL A 302 -13.09 -6.47 19.27
CA VAL A 302 -12.66 -7.65 18.50
C VAL A 302 -11.66 -8.52 19.26
N TRP A 303 -11.40 -8.19 20.53
CA TRP A 303 -10.42 -8.87 21.36
C TRP A 303 -10.89 -10.28 21.74
N ILE A 304 -10.07 -11.29 21.41
CA ILE A 304 -10.30 -12.70 21.74
C ILE A 304 -9.09 -13.29 22.47
N GLY A 305 -8.39 -12.46 23.24
CA GLY A 305 -7.11 -12.81 23.83
C GLY A 305 -5.98 -12.79 22.81
N TRP A 306 -4.91 -13.54 23.09
CA TRP A 306 -3.73 -13.60 22.23
C TRP A 306 -3.99 -14.13 20.82
N ASN A 307 -5.13 -14.79 20.60
CA ASN A 307 -5.54 -15.30 19.29
C ASN A 307 -5.90 -14.18 18.31
N THR A 308 -6.17 -12.95 18.78
CA THR A 308 -6.35 -11.78 17.91
C THR A 308 -5.15 -11.54 16.99
N PHE A 309 -3.96 -12.02 17.37
CA PHE A 309 -2.73 -11.90 16.58
C PHE A 309 -2.43 -13.12 15.70
N ASP A 310 -3.30 -14.14 15.63
CA ASP A 310 -3.04 -15.37 14.88
C ASP A 310 -2.92 -15.12 13.37
N GLY A 311 -3.76 -14.24 12.81
CA GLY A 311 -3.66 -13.84 11.41
C GLY A 311 -2.33 -13.19 11.10
N LEU A 312 -1.85 -12.31 11.99
CA LEU A 312 -0.55 -11.69 11.87
C LEU A 312 0.60 -12.72 11.96
N ARG A 313 0.54 -13.65 12.93
CA ARG A 313 1.53 -14.72 13.07
C ARG A 313 1.59 -15.59 11.83
N ALA A 314 0.43 -15.95 11.27
CA ALA A 314 0.34 -16.73 10.05
C ALA A 314 0.96 -15.99 8.85
N HIS A 315 0.63 -14.70 8.68
CA HIS A 315 1.17 -13.86 7.60
C HIS A 315 2.66 -13.55 7.73
N SER A 316 3.21 -13.53 8.95
CA SER A 316 4.64 -13.26 9.18
C SER A 316 5.56 -14.43 8.78
N ARG A 317 4.99 -15.62 8.53
CA ARG A 317 5.78 -16.79 8.13
C ARG A 317 6.27 -16.60 6.69
N PRO A 318 7.57 -16.80 6.42
CA PRO A 318 8.08 -16.78 5.06
C PRO A 318 7.29 -17.75 4.19
N SER A 319 6.79 -17.25 3.07
CA SER A 319 6.01 -18.02 2.11
C SER A 319 6.55 -17.76 0.71
N ILE A 320 6.32 -18.72 -0.18
CA ILE A 320 6.70 -18.60 -1.59
C ILE A 320 5.70 -17.64 -2.24
N LEU A 321 6.05 -16.36 -2.21
CA LEU A 321 5.29 -15.27 -2.81
C LEU A 321 6.06 -14.72 -4.02
N ALA A 322 5.34 -14.10 -4.95
CA ALA A 322 5.92 -13.36 -6.07
C ALA A 322 6.55 -12.02 -5.59
N SER A 323 7.56 -12.12 -4.73
CA SER A 323 8.30 -11.00 -4.15
C SER A 323 9.79 -11.33 -4.10
N THR A 324 10.66 -10.33 -4.04
CA THR A 324 12.11 -10.57 -3.94
C THR A 324 12.47 -11.46 -2.74
N PRO A 325 11.94 -11.23 -1.51
CA PRO A 325 12.19 -12.14 -0.40
C PRO A 325 11.61 -13.54 -0.63
N GLY A 326 10.45 -13.64 -1.27
CA GLY A 326 9.81 -14.92 -1.61
C GLY A 326 10.62 -15.76 -2.61
N VAL A 327 11.22 -15.14 -3.63
CA VAL A 327 12.11 -15.80 -4.60
C VAL A 327 13.39 -16.29 -3.93
N VAL A 328 13.99 -15.47 -3.05
CA VAL A 328 15.16 -15.88 -2.28
C VAL A 328 14.81 -17.04 -1.34
N TYR A 329 13.68 -16.94 -0.64
CA TYR A 329 13.18 -18.01 0.24
C TYR A 329 12.97 -19.31 -0.55
N TRP A 330 12.30 -19.25 -1.70
CA TRP A 330 12.12 -20.40 -2.59
C TRP A 330 13.45 -21.02 -3.03
N TYR A 331 14.44 -20.19 -3.38
CA TYR A 331 15.76 -20.70 -3.74
C TYR A 331 16.46 -21.38 -2.56
N LEU A 332 16.41 -20.78 -1.35
CA LEU A 332 16.99 -21.36 -0.13
C LEU A 332 16.35 -22.70 0.23
N THR A 333 15.04 -22.85 0.04
CA THR A 333 14.33 -24.12 0.33
C THR A 333 14.76 -25.28 -0.57
N ARG A 334 15.50 -25.04 -1.66
CA ARG A 334 16.09 -26.11 -2.47
C ARG A 334 17.33 -26.74 -1.86
N THR A 335 17.98 -26.05 -0.92
CA THR A 335 19.26 -26.47 -0.33
C THR A 335 19.23 -26.57 1.20
N HIS A 336 18.27 -25.89 1.85
CA HIS A 336 18.10 -25.85 3.30
C HIS A 336 16.68 -26.28 3.68
N SER A 337 16.47 -26.69 4.94
CA SER A 337 15.12 -26.91 5.46
C SER A 337 14.30 -25.61 5.44
N GLU A 338 12.96 -25.72 5.46
CA GLU A 338 12.07 -24.54 5.50
C GLU A 338 12.38 -23.64 6.70
N GLN A 339 12.60 -24.24 7.88
CA GLN A 339 12.95 -23.49 9.09
C GLN A 339 14.28 -22.74 8.95
N ALA A 340 15.32 -23.40 8.39
CA ALA A 340 16.61 -22.77 8.17
C ALA A 340 16.51 -21.66 7.12
N SER A 341 15.79 -21.90 6.02
CA SER A 341 15.50 -20.91 4.98
C SER A 341 14.78 -19.69 5.54
N ALA A 342 13.79 -19.92 6.41
CA ALA A 342 13.01 -18.87 7.06
C ALA A 342 13.88 -18.02 7.99
N LEU A 343 14.73 -18.66 8.80
CA LEU A 343 15.66 -17.96 9.68
C LEU A 343 16.66 -17.11 8.88
N LEU A 344 17.23 -17.66 7.81
CA LEU A 344 18.20 -16.98 6.95
C LEU A 344 17.57 -15.74 6.30
N ILE A 345 16.39 -15.86 5.68
CA ILE A 345 15.72 -14.73 5.03
C ILE A 345 15.33 -13.65 6.05
N SER A 346 14.79 -14.04 7.21
CA SER A 346 14.43 -13.09 8.27
C SER A 346 15.65 -12.36 8.83
N THR A 347 16.76 -13.07 9.05
CA THR A 347 18.03 -12.48 9.53
C THR A 347 18.58 -11.50 8.49
N MET A 348 18.58 -11.88 7.21
CA MET A 348 19.06 -11.03 6.13
C MET A 348 18.22 -9.75 6.01
N MET A 349 16.89 -9.87 5.99
CA MET A 349 15.99 -8.70 5.89
C MET A 349 16.12 -7.77 7.10
N THR A 350 16.23 -8.34 8.30
CA THR A 350 16.42 -7.57 9.54
C THR A 350 17.77 -6.86 9.54
N GLY A 351 18.85 -7.55 9.13
CA GLY A 351 20.18 -6.96 9.01
C GLY A 351 20.22 -5.81 8.00
N LEU A 352 19.58 -5.98 6.83
CA LEU A 352 19.44 -4.91 5.83
C LEU A 352 18.69 -3.71 6.38
N PHE A 353 17.58 -3.92 7.08
CA PHE A 353 16.80 -2.85 7.69
C PHE A 353 17.61 -2.09 8.76
N ILE A 354 18.23 -2.82 9.71
CA ILE A 354 19.07 -2.22 10.75
C ILE A 354 20.25 -1.46 10.11
N GLY A 355 20.90 -2.04 9.11
CA GLY A 355 21.98 -1.40 8.37
C GLY A 355 21.53 -0.11 7.69
N ALA A 356 20.36 -0.12 7.05
CA ALA A 356 19.78 1.07 6.43
C ALA A 356 19.47 2.17 7.47
N VAL A 357 18.86 1.82 8.61
CA VAL A 357 18.59 2.75 9.71
C VAL A 357 19.89 3.33 10.25
N ALA A 358 20.91 2.50 10.50
CA ALA A 358 22.20 2.96 10.99
C ALA A 358 22.89 3.93 10.01
N MET A 359 22.92 3.57 8.71
CA MET A 359 23.50 4.43 7.67
C MET A 359 22.77 5.77 7.52
N ALA A 360 21.43 5.74 7.53
CA ALA A 360 20.62 6.96 7.48
C ALA A 360 20.87 7.85 8.70
N SER A 361 20.99 7.22 9.88
CA SER A 361 21.24 7.91 11.14
C SER A 361 22.59 8.65 11.15
N LEU A 362 23.64 8.14 10.49
CA LEU A 362 24.95 8.82 10.42
C LEU A 362 24.90 10.20 9.76
N ARG A 363 23.84 10.53 9.03
CA ARG A 363 23.69 11.80 8.30
C ARG A 363 22.83 12.84 9.02
N VAL A 364 22.24 12.47 10.16
CA VAL A 364 21.44 13.32 11.06
C VAL A 364 22.32 13.73 12.23
#